data_AF-W4RK21-F1
#
_entry.id   AF-W4RK21-F1
#
_cell.length_a   1.000
_cell.length_b   1.000
_cell.length_c   1.000
_cell.angle_alpha   90.00
_cell.angle_beta   90.00
_cell.angle_gamma   90.00
#
_symmetry.space_group_name_H-M   'P 1'
#
loop_
_entity.id
_entity.type
_entity.pdbx_description
1 polymer ?
#
loop_
_entity_poly.entity_id
_entity_poly.type
_entity_poly.pdbx_seq_one_letter_code
_entity_poly.pdbx_strand_id
1 'polypeptide(L)'
;MDKGSLMISFIGMAIAILYSTYHLFISKKTVGLEQEVEEEIKARPIANVIRYLIFLAINSFLANMFFDIGWLLWISFFSAVALWIMLVEHQFNFSYLISIIIILLIFLGAAVPKHQQSFLNHISDHTEYNCFSIECVKVSQVVIYDELKTEIETYSIQGYSFDWYLLFAKGALLLKDEQGNMEEFTGVNIGGLWLLEK
;
A
#
# COMPACT_ATOMS: atom_id res chain seq x y z
N MET A 1 1.47 -15.88 1.60
CA MET A 1 2.14 -15.82 0.28
C MET A 1 2.81 -17.17 0.03
N ASP A 2 2.53 -17.82 -1.10
CA ASP A 2 3.17 -19.10 -1.45
C ASP A 2 4.68 -18.88 -1.76
N LYS A 3 5.52 -19.88 -1.49
CA LYS A 3 6.97 -19.84 -1.74
C LYS A 3 7.28 -19.52 -3.20
N GLY A 4 6.49 -20.03 -4.14
CA GLY A 4 6.62 -19.72 -5.57
C GLY A 4 6.38 -18.24 -5.87
N SER A 5 5.32 -17.65 -5.30
CA SER A 5 5.00 -16.23 -5.43
C SER A 5 6.10 -15.34 -4.84
N LEU A 6 6.67 -15.73 -3.69
CA LEU A 6 7.76 -15.00 -3.04
C LEU A 6 9.03 -14.98 -3.91
N MET A 7 9.39 -16.12 -4.52
CA MET A 7 10.55 -16.19 -5.41
C MET A 7 10.39 -15.30 -6.65
N ILE A 8 9.19 -15.29 -7.23
CA ILE A 8 8.87 -14.42 -8.38
C ILE A 8 8.99 -12.94 -7.99
N SER A 9 8.49 -12.54 -6.81
CA SER A 9 8.64 -11.17 -6.30
C SER A 9 10.11 -10.74 -6.17
N PHE A 10 10.97 -11.62 -5.65
CA PHE A 10 12.41 -11.32 -5.53
C PHE A 10 13.10 -11.19 -6.89
N ILE A 11 12.81 -12.08 -7.84
CA ILE A 11 13.37 -12.02 -9.20
C ILE A 11 12.90 -10.74 -9.90
N GLY A 12 11.59 -10.42 -9.81
CA GLY A 12 11.02 -9.20 -10.36
C GLY A 12 11.68 -7.94 -9.80
N MET A 13 11.89 -7.89 -8.48
CA MET A 13 12.56 -6.77 -7.83
C MET A 13 14.03 -6.64 -8.25
N ALA A 14 14.76 -7.76 -8.34
CA ALA A 14 16.16 -7.74 -8.79
C ALA A 14 16.28 -7.20 -10.23
N ILE A 15 15.39 -7.64 -11.12
CA ILE A 15 15.33 -7.14 -12.50
C ILE A 15 15.01 -5.64 -12.51
N ALA A 16 14.05 -5.19 -11.69
CA ALA A 16 13.69 -3.77 -11.60
C ALA A 16 14.88 -2.90 -11.15
N ILE A 17 15.58 -3.30 -10.10
CA ILE A 17 16.76 -2.58 -9.60
C ILE A 17 17.85 -2.52 -10.66
N LEU A 18 18.17 -3.66 -11.29
CA LEU A 18 19.19 -3.72 -12.33
C LEU A 18 18.81 -2.86 -13.55
N TYR A 19 17.54 -2.91 -13.96
CA TYR A 19 17.02 -2.11 -15.06
C TYR A 19 17.08 -0.62 -14.77
N SER A 20 16.58 -0.19 -13.59
CA SER A 20 16.66 1.21 -13.16
C SER A 20 18.11 1.68 -13.03
N THR A 21 19.00 0.85 -12.48
CA THR A 21 20.41 1.18 -12.33
C THR A 21 21.07 1.38 -13.69
N TYR A 22 20.85 0.44 -14.61
CA TYR A 22 21.38 0.52 -15.97
C TYR A 22 20.86 1.77 -16.68
N HIS A 23 19.56 2.03 -16.65
CA HIS A 23 18.98 3.17 -17.36
C HIS A 23 19.37 4.52 -16.77
N LEU A 24 19.40 4.66 -15.44
CA LEU A 24 19.62 5.95 -14.78
C LEU A 24 21.10 6.31 -14.63
N PHE A 25 21.98 5.32 -14.46
CA PHE A 25 23.39 5.57 -14.12
C PHE A 25 24.40 5.07 -15.16
N ILE A 26 24.04 4.13 -16.05
CA ILE A 26 24.99 3.50 -17.00
C ILE A 26 24.68 3.88 -18.45
N SER A 27 23.41 3.93 -18.82
CA SER A 27 22.97 4.15 -20.20
C SER A 27 23.40 5.52 -20.71
N LYS A 28 24.05 5.56 -21.88
CA LYS A 28 24.45 6.82 -22.52
C LYS A 28 23.25 7.67 -22.98
N LYS A 29 22.02 7.12 -22.97
CA LYS A 29 20.79 7.84 -23.33
C LYS A 29 20.36 8.87 -22.27
N THR A 30 20.72 8.68 -21.00
CA THR A 30 20.42 9.61 -19.90
C THR A 30 21.42 10.76 -19.78
N VAL A 31 22.43 10.81 -20.67
CA VAL A 31 23.31 11.97 -20.88
C VAL A 31 22.53 13.15 -21.48
N GLY A 32 21.48 12.88 -22.27
CA GLY A 32 20.60 13.93 -22.81
C GLY A 32 19.79 14.64 -21.72
N LEU A 33 19.29 13.89 -20.72
CA LEU A 33 18.61 14.46 -19.55
C LEU A 33 19.58 15.29 -18.69
N GLU A 34 20.85 14.89 -18.63
CA GLU A 34 21.90 15.68 -17.98
C GLU A 34 22.15 17.00 -18.70
N GLN A 35 22.26 16.99 -20.03
CA GLN A 35 22.43 18.22 -20.81
C GLN A 35 21.22 19.15 -20.71
N GLU A 36 19.99 18.62 -20.78
CA GLU A 36 18.76 19.39 -20.69
C GLU A 36 18.59 20.04 -19.30
N VAL A 37 18.84 19.27 -18.23
CA VAL A 37 18.82 19.78 -16.84
C VAL A 37 19.99 20.72 -16.55
N GLU A 38 21.17 20.49 -17.12
CA GLU A 38 22.36 21.34 -16.94
C GLU A 38 22.23 22.66 -17.72
N GLU A 39 21.57 22.64 -18.88
CA GLU A 39 21.25 23.82 -19.68
C GLU A 39 20.17 24.69 -19.02
N GLU A 40 19.11 24.09 -18.48
CA GLU A 40 18.03 24.84 -17.80
C GLU A 40 18.40 25.30 -16.39
N ILE A 41 19.06 24.44 -15.59
CA ILE A 41 19.23 24.67 -14.14
C ILE A 41 20.68 25.05 -13.77
N LYS A 42 21.64 25.01 -14.72
CA LYS A 42 23.04 25.45 -14.56
C LYS A 42 23.77 24.86 -13.35
N ALA A 43 23.41 23.66 -12.89
CA ALA A 43 24.07 23.03 -11.75
C ALA A 43 24.06 21.49 -11.82
N ARG A 44 25.23 20.92 -12.13
CA ARG A 44 25.52 19.47 -12.12
C ARG A 44 25.06 18.67 -10.88
N PRO A 45 25.04 19.21 -9.64
CA PRO A 45 24.53 18.47 -8.47
C PRO A 45 23.04 18.11 -8.58
N ILE A 46 22.25 18.90 -9.31
CA ILE A 46 20.79 18.74 -9.40
C ILE A 46 20.41 17.54 -10.26
N ALA A 47 21.15 17.29 -11.35
CA ALA A 47 20.93 16.13 -12.22
C ALA A 47 21.10 14.80 -11.46
N ASN A 48 22.09 14.70 -10.56
CA ASN A 48 22.28 13.51 -9.74
C ASN A 48 21.15 13.33 -8.72
N VAL A 49 20.68 14.41 -8.09
CA VAL A 49 19.52 14.36 -7.17
C VAL A 49 18.27 13.85 -7.92
N ILE A 50 18.00 14.37 -9.12
CA ILE A 50 16.88 13.92 -9.96
C ILE A 50 16.99 12.41 -10.26
N ARG A 51 18.17 11.92 -10.66
CA ARG A 51 18.38 10.48 -10.90
C ARG A 51 18.10 9.63 -9.66
N TYR A 52 18.56 10.07 -8.48
CA TYR A 52 18.29 9.37 -7.23
C TYR A 52 16.81 9.38 -6.87
N LEU A 53 16.11 10.51 -7.04
CA LEU A 53 14.69 10.58 -6.77
C LEU A 53 13.88 9.70 -7.74
N ILE A 54 14.25 9.63 -9.03
CA ILE A 54 13.60 8.71 -9.99
C ILE A 54 13.84 7.25 -9.58
N PHE A 55 15.09 6.94 -9.21
CA PHE A 55 15.45 5.60 -8.73
C PHE A 55 14.61 5.20 -7.50
N LEU A 56 14.51 6.09 -6.50
CA LEU A 56 13.72 5.87 -5.29
C LEU A 56 12.23 5.77 -5.59
N ALA A 57 11.69 6.65 -6.44
CA ALA A 57 10.28 6.64 -6.81
C ALA A 57 9.87 5.29 -7.44
N ILE A 58 10.61 4.83 -8.44
CA ILE A 58 10.29 3.60 -9.17
C ILE A 58 10.50 2.37 -8.29
N ASN A 59 11.67 2.24 -7.65
CA ASN A 59 12.00 1.02 -6.90
C ASN A 59 11.15 0.87 -5.65
N SER A 60 10.84 1.96 -4.94
CA SER A 60 9.99 1.88 -3.75
C SER A 60 8.54 1.56 -4.12
N PHE A 61 8.04 2.08 -5.26
CA PHE A 61 6.72 1.72 -5.77
C PHE A 61 6.63 0.23 -6.13
N LEU A 62 7.62 -0.28 -6.88
CA LEU A 62 7.67 -1.69 -7.27
C LEU A 62 7.85 -2.61 -6.05
N ALA A 63 8.66 -2.20 -5.08
CA ALA A 63 8.82 -2.97 -3.85
C ALA A 63 7.51 -3.04 -3.04
N ASN A 64 6.76 -1.94 -2.94
CA ASN A 64 5.40 -1.99 -2.38
C ASN A 64 4.52 -2.97 -3.16
N MET A 65 4.54 -2.92 -4.50
CA MET A 65 3.73 -3.80 -5.34
C MET A 65 4.10 -5.30 -5.20
N PHE A 66 5.38 -5.63 -5.03
CA PHE A 66 5.85 -7.02 -4.94
C PHE A 66 5.78 -7.62 -3.54
N PHE A 67 5.88 -6.78 -2.50
CA PHE A 67 6.03 -7.23 -1.11
C PHE A 67 4.95 -6.70 -0.16
N ASP A 68 4.02 -5.86 -0.64
CA ASP A 68 2.95 -5.24 0.15
C ASP A 68 3.46 -4.43 1.35
N ILE A 69 4.59 -3.74 1.16
CA ILE A 69 5.27 -2.97 2.21
C ILE A 69 4.86 -1.49 2.09
N GLY A 70 3.82 -1.11 2.83
CA GLY A 70 3.18 0.21 2.72
C GLY A 70 4.11 1.43 2.90
N TRP A 71 5.15 1.37 3.75
CA TRP A 71 6.08 2.50 3.93
C TRP A 71 6.91 2.81 2.68
N LEU A 72 7.13 1.82 1.80
CA LEU A 72 7.82 2.03 0.52
C LEU A 72 6.97 2.84 -0.46
N LEU A 73 5.63 2.73 -0.38
CA LEU A 73 4.73 3.55 -1.17
C LEU A 73 4.88 5.04 -0.81
N TRP A 74 5.05 5.35 0.47
CA TRP A 74 5.30 6.71 0.95
C TRP A 74 6.63 7.28 0.46
N ILE A 75 7.70 6.48 0.47
CA ILE A 75 9.00 6.90 -0.10
C ILE A 75 8.85 7.22 -1.58
N SER A 76 8.10 6.39 -2.31
CA SER A 76 7.82 6.64 -3.72
C SER A 76 7.04 7.94 -3.93
N PHE A 77 6.00 8.17 -3.12
CA PHE A 77 5.19 9.38 -3.15
C PHE A 77 6.02 10.64 -2.94
N PHE A 78 6.79 10.70 -1.85
CA PHE A 78 7.62 11.87 -1.55
C PHE A 78 8.70 12.10 -2.61
N SER A 79 9.26 11.02 -3.18
CA SER A 79 10.22 11.13 -4.27
C SER A 79 9.59 11.71 -5.54
N ALA A 80 8.38 11.27 -5.89
CA ALA A 80 7.63 11.79 -7.03
C ALA A 80 7.22 13.26 -6.84
N VAL A 81 6.77 13.64 -5.63
CA VAL A 81 6.45 15.03 -5.29
C VAL A 81 7.70 15.90 -5.37
N ALA A 82 8.84 15.45 -4.83
CA ALA A 82 10.10 16.18 -4.90
C ALA A 82 10.57 16.37 -6.36
N LEU A 83 10.50 15.32 -7.19
CA LEU A 83 10.79 15.42 -8.63
C LEU A 83 9.91 16.44 -9.32
N TRP A 84 8.61 16.39 -9.02
CA TRP A 84 7.64 17.28 -9.61
C TRP A 84 7.91 18.74 -9.20
N ILE A 85 8.26 19.01 -7.93
CA ILE A 85 8.68 20.35 -7.47
C ILE A 85 9.95 20.80 -8.22
N MET A 86 10.91 19.91 -8.44
CA MET A 86 12.20 20.26 -9.04
C MET A 86 12.16 20.45 -10.56
N LEU A 87 11.32 19.69 -11.27
CA LEU A 87 11.28 19.66 -12.74
C LEU A 87 10.23 20.58 -13.34
N VAL A 88 9.24 21.01 -12.56
CA VAL A 88 8.16 21.83 -13.10
C VAL A 88 8.46 23.31 -12.92
N GLU A 89 8.64 24.02 -14.03
CA GLU A 89 8.58 25.48 -14.03
C GLU A 89 7.25 25.92 -13.40
N HIS A 90 7.33 26.64 -12.29
CA HIS A 90 6.17 27.03 -11.47
C HIS A 90 5.29 28.10 -12.15
N GLN A 91 4.67 27.75 -13.27
CA GLN A 91 3.57 28.49 -13.86
C GLN A 91 2.26 27.80 -13.43
N PHE A 92 1.55 28.40 -12.48
CA PHE A 92 0.25 27.91 -11.99
C PHE A 92 -0.79 27.91 -13.13
N ASN A 93 -0.84 26.80 -13.87
CA ASN A 93 -1.76 26.57 -14.98
C ASN A 93 -2.61 25.32 -14.71
N PHE A 94 -3.75 25.17 -15.41
CA PHE A 94 -4.65 24.03 -15.21
C PHE A 94 -3.96 22.66 -15.37
N SER A 95 -2.98 22.55 -16.28
CA SER A 95 -2.17 21.35 -16.49
C SER A 95 -1.41 20.90 -15.23
N TYR A 96 -0.91 21.86 -14.43
CA TYR A 96 -0.22 21.62 -13.17
C TYR A 96 -1.11 20.92 -12.15
N LEU A 97 -2.34 21.44 -12.00
CA LEU A 97 -3.33 20.89 -11.09
C LEU A 97 -3.76 19.48 -11.51
N ILE A 98 -3.93 19.22 -12.82
CA ILE A 98 -4.20 17.88 -13.33
C ILE A 98 -3.06 16.91 -12.99
N SER A 99 -1.80 17.31 -13.17
CA SER A 99 -0.64 16.45 -12.88
C SER A 99 -0.60 16.02 -11.41
N ILE A 100 -0.84 16.95 -10.46
CA ILE A 100 -0.94 16.63 -9.03
C ILE A 100 -2.05 15.63 -8.76
N ILE A 101 -3.24 15.86 -9.35
CA ILE A 101 -4.39 14.98 -9.16
C ILE A 101 -4.08 13.58 -9.68
N ILE A 102 -3.44 13.46 -10.84
CA ILE A 102 -3.05 12.15 -11.40
C ILE A 102 -2.06 11.44 -10.48
N ILE A 103 -1.03 12.14 -10.00
CA ILE A 103 -0.06 11.59 -9.04
C ILE A 103 -0.80 11.08 -7.80
N LEU A 104 -1.65 11.92 -7.19
CA LEU A 104 -2.44 11.55 -6.01
C LEU A 104 -3.32 10.32 -6.27
N LEU A 105 -4.03 10.26 -7.40
CA LEU A 105 -4.90 9.14 -7.73
C LEU A 105 -4.13 7.83 -7.90
N ILE A 106 -2.93 7.87 -8.51
CA ILE A 106 -2.07 6.69 -8.64
C ILE A 106 -1.66 6.17 -7.26
N PHE A 107 -1.22 7.06 -6.37
CA PHE A 107 -0.77 6.66 -5.03
C PHE A 107 -1.93 6.21 -4.14
N LEU A 108 -3.07 6.89 -4.20
CA LEU A 108 -4.28 6.47 -3.49
C LEU A 108 -4.74 5.09 -3.97
N GLY A 109 -4.78 4.86 -5.27
CA GLY A 109 -5.18 3.56 -5.81
C GLY A 109 -4.18 2.44 -5.54
N ALA A 110 -2.88 2.75 -5.49
CA ALA A 110 -1.85 1.79 -5.10
C ALA A 110 -1.87 1.45 -3.59
N ALA A 111 -2.43 2.33 -2.76
CA ALA A 111 -2.60 2.10 -1.33
C ALA A 111 -3.82 1.24 -1.00
N VAL A 112 -4.80 1.13 -1.92
CA VAL A 112 -5.99 0.30 -1.72
C VAL A 112 -5.60 -1.18 -1.75
N PRO A 113 -5.91 -1.96 -0.70
CA PRO A 113 -5.59 -3.38 -0.66
C PRO A 113 -6.35 -4.12 -1.76
N LYS A 114 -5.70 -5.08 -2.42
CA LYS A 114 -6.27 -5.88 -3.51
C LYS A 114 -6.73 -7.26 -3.07
N HIS A 115 -6.56 -7.57 -1.79
CA HIS A 115 -6.76 -8.89 -1.24
C HIS A 115 -7.60 -8.85 0.03
N GLN A 116 -8.47 -9.84 0.16
CA GLN A 116 -9.34 -10.07 1.30
C GLN A 116 -8.62 -10.08 2.64
N GLN A 117 -7.42 -10.65 2.69
CA GLN A 117 -6.66 -10.78 3.94
C GLN A 117 -6.43 -9.43 4.62
N SER A 118 -6.37 -8.33 3.86
CA SER A 118 -6.25 -6.98 4.44
C SER A 118 -7.43 -6.62 5.34
N PHE A 119 -8.66 -7.00 4.95
CA PHE A 119 -9.84 -6.70 5.76
C PHE A 119 -9.89 -7.56 7.04
N LEU A 120 -9.56 -8.85 6.93
CA LEU A 120 -9.47 -9.75 8.09
C LEU A 120 -8.38 -9.31 9.09
N ASN A 121 -7.22 -8.89 8.57
CA ASN A 121 -6.15 -8.34 9.39
C ASN A 121 -6.60 -7.04 10.06
N HIS A 122 -7.31 -6.16 9.35
CA HIS A 122 -7.82 -4.92 9.94
C HIS A 122 -8.77 -5.20 11.11
N ILE A 123 -9.71 -6.14 10.96
CA ILE A 123 -10.59 -6.59 12.05
C ILE A 123 -9.73 -7.12 13.20
N SER A 124 -8.73 -7.96 12.92
CA SER A 124 -7.86 -8.53 13.95
C SER A 124 -7.02 -7.51 14.71
N ASP A 125 -6.56 -6.46 14.03
CA ASP A 125 -5.72 -5.43 14.63
C ASP A 125 -6.52 -4.36 15.40
N HIS A 126 -7.79 -4.15 15.05
CA HIS A 126 -8.60 -3.02 15.55
C HIS A 126 -9.85 -3.44 16.34
N THR A 127 -10.12 -4.74 16.45
CA THR A 127 -11.21 -5.29 17.25
C THR A 127 -10.68 -6.37 18.19
N GLU A 128 -11.57 -6.97 18.99
CA GLU A 128 -11.25 -8.07 19.91
C GLU A 128 -11.19 -9.45 19.25
N TYR A 129 -11.46 -9.53 17.93
CA TYR A 129 -11.57 -10.77 17.17
C TYR A 129 -10.26 -11.08 16.44
N ASN A 130 -9.59 -12.16 16.76
CA ASN A 130 -8.47 -12.66 15.96
C ASN A 130 -8.97 -13.63 14.89
N CYS A 131 -8.93 -13.22 13.63
CA CYS A 131 -9.46 -13.99 12.51
C CYS A 131 -8.40 -14.83 11.79
N PHE A 132 -8.68 -16.13 11.69
CA PHE A 132 -7.98 -17.11 10.86
C PHE A 132 -8.81 -17.46 9.61
N SER A 133 -8.28 -18.29 8.72
CA SER A 133 -8.88 -18.54 7.39
C SER A 133 -10.34 -19.00 7.39
N ILE A 134 -10.82 -19.64 8.47
CA ILE A 134 -12.18 -20.20 8.57
C ILE A 134 -12.92 -19.82 9.86
N GLU A 135 -12.20 -19.31 10.86
CA GLU A 135 -12.70 -19.09 12.21
C GLU A 135 -12.09 -17.80 12.77
N CYS A 136 -12.87 -17.05 13.54
CA CYS A 136 -12.39 -15.94 14.34
C CYS A 136 -12.56 -16.28 15.83
N VAL A 137 -11.62 -15.85 16.66
CA VAL A 137 -11.66 -16.07 18.10
C VAL A 137 -11.65 -14.74 18.81
N LYS A 138 -12.61 -14.56 19.71
CA LYS A 138 -12.67 -13.43 20.62
C LYS A 138 -12.13 -13.87 21.97
N VAL A 139 -11.12 -13.15 22.46
CA VAL A 139 -10.47 -13.45 23.73
C VAL A 139 -10.84 -12.35 24.71
N SER A 140 -11.67 -12.69 25.69
CA SER A 140 -12.14 -11.76 26.72
C SER A 140 -11.58 -12.12 28.09
N GLN A 141 -11.42 -11.12 28.96
CA GLN A 141 -11.07 -11.33 30.37
C GLN A 141 -12.33 -11.17 31.21
N VAL A 142 -12.67 -12.22 31.96
CA VAL A 142 -13.87 -12.25 32.80
C VAL A 142 -13.45 -12.53 34.24
N VAL A 143 -13.99 -11.77 35.19
CA VAL A 143 -13.75 -11.99 36.62
C VAL A 143 -14.82 -12.92 37.15
N ILE A 144 -14.44 -14.11 37.58
CA ILE A 144 -15.35 -15.12 38.13
C ILE A 144 -14.83 -15.48 39.53
N TYR A 145 -15.61 -15.16 40.57
CA TYR A 145 -15.25 -15.37 41.98
C TYR A 145 -13.93 -14.69 42.39
N ASP A 146 -13.74 -13.41 42.03
CA ASP A 146 -12.52 -12.62 42.30
C ASP A 146 -11.22 -13.15 41.65
N GLU A 147 -11.33 -14.16 40.77
CA GLU A 147 -10.23 -14.65 39.94
C GLU A 147 -10.39 -14.17 38.49
N LEU A 148 -9.30 -13.67 37.91
CA LEU A 148 -9.24 -13.25 36.52
C LEU A 148 -9.12 -14.50 35.63
N LYS A 149 -10.12 -14.75 34.80
CA LYS A 149 -10.16 -15.88 33.87
C LYS A 149 -10.21 -15.39 32.43
N THR A 150 -9.60 -16.16 31.54
CA THR A 150 -9.67 -15.93 30.10
C THR A 150 -10.79 -16.77 29.53
N GLU A 151 -11.71 -16.13 28.83
CA GLU A 151 -12.76 -16.79 28.06
C GLU A 151 -12.43 -16.66 26.57
N ILE A 152 -12.65 -17.74 25.83
CA ILE A 152 -12.35 -17.84 24.41
C ILE A 152 -13.66 -18.21 23.71
N GLU A 153 -14.21 -17.28 22.95
CA GLU A 153 -15.42 -17.49 22.15
C GLU A 153 -15.00 -17.71 20.69
N THR A 154 -15.47 -18.82 20.10
CA THR A 154 -15.14 -19.18 18.72
C THR A 154 -16.30 -18.83 17.80
N TYR A 155 -15.99 -18.13 16.72
CA TYR A 155 -16.94 -17.72 15.71
C TYR A 155 -16.56 -18.34 14.36
N SER A 156 -17.53 -19.01 13.74
CA SER A 156 -17.37 -19.59 12.39
C SER A 156 -17.64 -18.54 11.32
N ILE A 157 -16.79 -18.46 10.30
CA ILE A 157 -17.00 -17.56 9.16
C ILE A 157 -18.06 -18.18 8.23
N GLN A 158 -19.25 -17.57 8.17
CA GLN A 158 -20.36 -18.04 7.33
C GLN A 158 -20.36 -17.42 5.93
N GLY A 159 -19.86 -16.20 5.83
CA GLY A 159 -19.89 -15.44 4.60
C GLY A 159 -18.81 -14.38 4.59
N TYR A 160 -18.30 -14.12 3.40
CA TYR A 160 -17.30 -13.09 3.19
C TYR A 160 -17.51 -12.45 1.82
N SER A 161 -17.39 -11.14 1.74
CA SER A 161 -17.34 -10.42 0.46
C SER A 161 -16.18 -9.43 0.45
N PHE A 162 -15.57 -9.27 -0.73
CA PHE A 162 -14.55 -8.28 -0.97
C PHE A 162 -14.63 -7.76 -2.39
N ASP A 163 -14.95 -6.48 -2.49
CA ASP A 163 -15.04 -5.79 -3.75
C ASP A 163 -13.94 -4.75 -3.82
N TRP A 164 -12.98 -4.97 -4.70
CA TRP A 164 -11.93 -3.98 -4.97
C TRP A 164 -12.36 -3.05 -6.09
N TYR A 165 -12.27 -1.76 -5.81
CA TYR A 165 -12.38 -0.68 -6.78
C TYR A 165 -11.06 0.10 -6.79
N LEU A 166 -10.73 0.71 -7.94
CA LEU A 166 -9.44 1.36 -8.15
C LEU A 166 -9.01 2.31 -7.01
N LEU A 167 -9.97 3.02 -6.40
CA LEU A 167 -9.74 4.03 -5.36
C LEU A 167 -10.31 3.67 -3.99
N PHE A 168 -11.03 2.55 -3.88
CA PHE A 168 -11.60 2.09 -2.62
C PHE A 168 -11.83 0.59 -2.64
N ALA A 169 -11.85 -0.08 -1.49
CA ALA A 169 -12.30 -1.46 -1.41
C ALA A 169 -13.46 -1.55 -0.42
N LYS A 170 -14.32 -2.55 -0.59
CA LYS A 170 -15.35 -2.91 0.38
C LYS A 170 -15.07 -4.30 0.91
N GLY A 171 -15.23 -4.48 2.21
CA GLY A 171 -15.16 -5.77 2.88
C GLY A 171 -16.41 -6.02 3.68
N ALA A 172 -16.91 -7.26 3.68
CA ALA A 172 -17.89 -7.73 4.64
C ALA A 172 -17.49 -9.10 5.18
N LEU A 173 -17.71 -9.30 6.48
CA LEU A 173 -17.45 -10.54 7.20
C LEU A 173 -18.66 -10.90 8.03
N LEU A 174 -19.22 -12.08 7.80
CA LEU A 174 -20.33 -12.66 8.54
C LEU A 174 -19.80 -13.78 9.44
N LEU A 175 -19.93 -13.57 10.74
CA LEU A 175 -19.53 -14.47 11.80
C LEU A 175 -20.76 -15.11 12.45
N LYS A 176 -20.61 -16.37 12.88
CA LYS A 176 -21.64 -17.08 13.62
C LYS A 176 -21.06 -17.73 14.87
N ASP A 177 -21.63 -17.41 16.02
CA ASP A 177 -21.25 -18.00 17.31
C ASP A 177 -21.79 -19.44 17.46
N GLU A 178 -21.42 -20.10 18.56
CA GLU A 178 -21.88 -21.45 18.89
C GLU A 178 -23.39 -21.53 19.18
N GLN A 179 -23.98 -20.42 19.65
CA GLN A 179 -25.41 -20.28 19.95
C GLN A 179 -26.25 -20.01 18.69
N GLY A 180 -25.60 -19.77 17.55
CA GLY A 180 -26.21 -19.47 16.27
C GLY A 180 -26.55 -18.00 16.03
N ASN A 181 -26.11 -17.08 16.88
CA ASN A 181 -26.21 -15.64 16.62
C ASN A 181 -25.21 -15.24 15.53
N MET A 182 -25.63 -14.28 14.72
CA MET A 182 -24.86 -13.77 13.60
C MET A 182 -24.31 -12.38 13.94
N GLU A 183 -23.04 -12.16 13.67
CA GLU A 183 -22.39 -10.85 13.72
C GLU A 183 -21.88 -10.49 12.33
N GLU A 184 -22.06 -9.24 11.93
CA GLU A 184 -21.64 -8.73 10.63
C GLU A 184 -20.68 -7.55 10.83
N PHE A 185 -19.53 -7.63 10.18
CA PHE A 185 -18.59 -6.52 10.06
C PHE A 185 -18.56 -6.06 8.61
N THR A 186 -18.90 -4.80 8.37
CA THR A 186 -18.74 -4.17 7.07
C THR A 186 -17.73 -3.03 7.16
N GLY A 187 -17.03 -2.77 6.06
CA GLY A 187 -16.09 -1.65 6.02
C GLY A 187 -15.72 -1.23 4.61
N VAL A 188 -15.26 0.01 4.51
CA VAL A 188 -14.77 0.60 3.27
C VAL A 188 -13.34 1.05 3.47
N ASN A 189 -12.44 0.60 2.59
CA ASN A 189 -11.08 1.11 2.49
C ASN A 189 -11.05 2.29 1.53
N ILE A 190 -10.57 3.46 1.94
CA ILE A 190 -10.34 4.61 1.05
C ILE A 190 -8.86 4.99 1.15
N GLY A 191 -8.14 4.88 0.03
CA GLY A 191 -6.73 5.29 -0.03
C GLY A 191 -5.82 4.55 0.96
N GLY A 192 -6.12 3.30 1.29
CA GLY A 192 -5.36 2.47 2.23
C GLY A 192 -5.91 2.49 3.67
N LEU A 193 -6.90 3.33 3.99
CA LEU A 193 -7.50 3.41 5.32
C LEU A 193 -8.83 2.68 5.37
N TRP A 194 -8.95 1.68 6.23
CA TRP A 194 -10.22 1.00 6.52
C TRP A 194 -11.09 1.82 7.48
N LEU A 195 -12.35 1.99 7.11
CA LEU A 195 -13.41 2.61 7.89
C LEU A 195 -14.49 1.55 8.13
N LEU A 196 -14.67 1.13 9.38
CA LEU A 196 -15.71 0.19 9.76
C LEU A 196 -17.06 0.91 9.81
N GLU A 197 -18.07 0.30 9.16
CA GLU A 197 -19.46 0.70 9.31
C GLU A 197 -20.01 -0.08 10.52
N LYS A 198 -20.55 0.66 11.50
CA LYS A 198 -21.18 0.10 12.71
C LYS A 198 -22.64 -0.19 12.48
#